data_AF-A0A2U1J1D3-F1
#
_entry.id   AF-A0A2U1J1D3-F1
#
_cell.length_a   1.000
_cell.length_b   1.000
_cell.length_c   1.000
_cell.angle_alpha   90.00
_cell.angle_beta   90.00
_cell.angle_gamma   90.00
#
_symmetry.space_group_name_H-M   'P 1'
#
loop_
_entity.id
_entity.type
_entity.pdbx_description
1 polymer ?
#
loop_
_entity_poly.entity_id
_entity_poly.type
_entity_poly.pdbx_seq_one_letter_code
_entity_poly.pdbx_strand_id
1 'polypeptide(L)'
;YSGLYVGGLCLLGKAISTFRNVNDPEIKVDLLLPPKSLYFFSHRIRYEFTHEITSLPEQRVWDEKQIPKQRRISIMFRDVYEK
;
A
#
# COMPACT_ATOMS: atom_id res chain seq x y z
N TYR A 1 16.83 3.23 9.63
CA TYR A 1 16.38 3.05 8.24
C TYR A 1 15.83 1.64 8.09
N SER A 2 14.73 1.44 7.35
CA SER A 2 14.25 0.09 7.04
C SER A 2 15.05 -0.51 5.88
N GLY A 3 15.17 -1.83 5.86
CA GLY A 3 15.82 -2.55 4.78
C GLY A 3 14.96 -2.71 3.53
N LEU A 4 15.14 -3.86 2.89
CA LEU A 4 14.62 -4.23 1.59
C LEU A 4 13.13 -4.60 1.63
N TYR A 5 12.64 -5.08 2.77
CA TYR A 5 11.30 -5.66 2.92
C TYR A 5 10.40 -4.81 3.80
N VAL A 6 9.24 -4.44 3.27
CA VAL A 6 8.17 -3.81 4.06
C VAL A 6 6.91 -4.66 3.93
N GLY A 7 6.34 -5.00 5.08
CA GLY A 7 5.09 -5.73 5.19
C GLY A 7 4.04 -4.96 5.97
N GLY A 8 2.77 -5.26 5.72
CA GLY A 8 1.65 -4.69 6.46
C GLY A 8 0.52 -5.69 6.68
N LEU A 9 0.18 -5.94 7.94
CA LEU A 9 -1.03 -6.67 8.32
C LEU A 9 -2.20 -5.68 8.43
N CYS A 10 -3.27 -5.91 7.68
CA CYS A 10 -4.43 -5.03 7.60
C CYS A 10 -5.55 -5.47 8.54
N LEU A 11 -6.08 -4.56 9.35
CA LEU A 11 -7.12 -4.82 10.35
C LEU A 11 -8.30 -3.84 10.20
N LEU A 12 -9.48 -4.33 10.58
CA LEU A 12 -10.77 -3.60 10.58
C LEU A 12 -11.32 -3.27 9.18
N GLY A 13 -10.90 -2.15 8.59
CA GLY A 13 -11.44 -1.62 7.34
C GLY A 13 -10.57 -1.94 6.13
N LYS A 14 -11.22 -2.09 4.97
CA LYS A 14 -10.54 -2.24 3.68
C LYS A 14 -10.04 -0.89 3.14
N ALA A 15 -8.93 -0.90 2.42
CA ALA A 15 -8.37 0.28 1.75
C ALA A 15 -7.77 -0.10 0.39
N ILE A 16 -7.38 0.91 -0.39
CA ILE A 16 -6.55 0.74 -1.59
C ILE A 16 -5.21 1.41 -1.28
N SER A 17 -4.12 0.75 -1.65
CA SER A 17 -2.78 1.32 -1.62
C SER A 17 -2.33 1.52 -3.06
N THR A 18 -2.02 2.76 -3.42
CA THR A 18 -1.50 3.09 -4.75
C THR A 18 0.01 3.17 -4.68
N PHE A 19 0.68 2.36 -5.50
CA PHE A 19 2.11 2.44 -5.74
C PHE A 19 2.34 3.24 -7.02
N ARG A 20 3.15 4.29 -6.98
CA ARG A 20 3.42 5.14 -8.14
C ARG A 20 4.91 5.31 -8.35
N ASN A 21 5.40 5.08 -9.57
CA ASN A 21 6.82 5.23 -9.86
C ASN A 21 7.26 6.69 -9.65
N VAL A 22 8.43 6.88 -9.05
CA VAL A 22 8.96 8.22 -8.72
C VAL A 22 9.35 9.01 -9.97
N ASN A 23 9.83 8.33 -11.01
CA ASN A 23 10.31 8.95 -12.24
C ASN A 23 9.23 9.04 -13.32
N ASP A 24 8.29 8.09 -13.34
CA ASP A 24 7.19 8.03 -14.30
C ASP A 24 5.84 7.85 -13.60
N PRO A 25 5.14 8.94 -13.26
CA PRO A 25 3.86 8.90 -12.54
C PRO A 25 2.74 8.12 -13.24
N GLU A 26 2.83 7.87 -14.55
CA GLU A 26 1.85 7.07 -15.30
C GLU A 26 1.96 5.59 -14.95
N ILE A 27 3.15 5.14 -14.53
CA ILE A 27 3.38 3.78 -14.04
C ILE A 27 2.90 3.70 -12.59
N LYS A 28 1.68 3.18 -12.43
CA LYS A 28 1.07 2.94 -11.11
C LYS A 28 0.49 1.53 -10.97
N VAL A 29 0.40 1.07 -9.73
CA VAL A 29 -0.24 -0.19 -9.36
C VAL A 29 -1.11 0.06 -8.14
N ASP A 30 -2.40 -0.25 -8.26
CA ASP A 30 -3.33 -0.20 -7.14
C ASP A 30 -3.45 -1.58 -6.50
N LEU A 31 -3.40 -1.63 -5.16
CA LEU A 31 -3.51 -2.85 -4.37
C LEU A 31 -4.68 -2.73 -3.40
N LEU A 32 -5.68 -3.61 -3.54
CA LEU A 32 -6.72 -3.76 -2.53
C LEU A 32 -6.14 -4.38 -1.26
N LEU A 33 -6.44 -3.76 -0.12
CA LEU A 33 -6.04 -4.18 1.21
C LEU A 33 -7.28 -4.54 2.06
N PRO A 34 -7.82 -5.76 1.95
CA PRO A 34 -8.91 -6.22 2.80
C PRO A 34 -8.47 -6.36 4.28
N PRO A 35 -9.38 -6.34 5.25
CA PRO A 35 -9.04 -6.74 6.60
C PRO A 35 -8.62 -8.22 6.65
N LYS A 36 -7.73 -8.55 7.59
CA LYS A 36 -7.10 -9.89 7.76
C LYS A 36 -6.19 -10.30 6.60
N SER A 37 -5.74 -9.35 5.79
CA SER A 37 -4.72 -9.59 4.76
C SER A 37 -3.34 -9.14 5.23
N LEU A 38 -2.32 -9.81 4.72
CA LEU A 38 -0.92 -9.45 4.90
C LEU A 38 -0.34 -9.17 3.51
N TYR A 39 0.23 -7.99 3.33
CA TYR A 39 0.92 -7.62 2.08
C TYR A 39 2.40 -7.36 2.35
N PHE A 40 3.24 -7.60 1.34
CA PHE A 40 4.65 -7.26 1.33
C PHE A 40 5.03 -6.60 0.02
N PHE A 41 6.01 -5.71 0.07
CA PHE A 41 6.67 -5.16 -1.11
C PHE A 41 8.17 -5.01 -0.83
N SER A 42 8.98 -5.14 -1.89
CA SER A 42 10.44 -5.13 -1.79
C SER A 42 11.09 -4.63 -3.09
N HIS A 43 12.43 -4.60 -3.11
CA HIS A 43 13.24 -4.29 -4.29
C HIS A 43 12.77 -3.00 -4.99
N ARG A 44 12.54 -3.05 -6.30
CA ARG A 44 12.15 -1.88 -7.11
C ARG A 44 10.90 -1.20 -6.56
N ILE A 45 9.89 -1.96 -6.11
CA ILE A 45 8.67 -1.36 -5.52
C ILE A 45 8.99 -0.60 -4.23
N ARG A 46 9.99 -1.01 -3.45
CA ARG A 46 10.38 -0.31 -2.22
C ARG A 46 11.14 1.00 -2.48
N TYR A 47 11.94 1.06 -3.54
CA TYR A 47 12.87 2.17 -3.77
C TYR A 47 12.50 3.08 -4.94
N GLU A 48 11.82 2.56 -5.96
CA GLU A 48 11.45 3.30 -7.17
C GLU A 48 9.98 3.73 -7.16
N PHE A 49 9.18 3.32 -6.16
CA PHE A 49 7.77 3.68 -6.05
C PHE A 49 7.46 4.36 -4.73
N THR A 50 6.64 5.41 -4.80
CA THR A 50 5.91 5.90 -3.63
C THR A 50 4.76 4.94 -3.32
N HIS A 51 4.31 4.91 -2.07
CA HIS A 51 3.12 4.17 -1.67
C HIS A 51 2.21 5.09 -0.87
N GLU A 52 0.94 5.14 -1.21
CA GLU A 52 -0.06 5.94 -0.50
C GLU A 52 -1.31 5.12 -0.22
N ILE A 53 -1.88 5.29 0.98
CA ILE A 53 -3.24 4.81 1.25
C ILE A 53 -4.19 5.83 0.65
N THR A 54 -4.85 5.44 -0.43
CA THR A 54 -5.72 6.32 -1.22
C THR A 54 -6.79 6.93 -0.34
N SER A 55 -6.78 8.26 -0.23
CA SER A 55 -7.63 9.00 0.71
C SER A 55 -8.83 9.66 0.03
N LEU A 56 -8.67 10.05 -1.23
CA LEU A 56 -9.67 10.73 -2.04
C LEU A 56 -10.79 9.75 -2.45
N PRO A 57 -12.08 10.07 -2.23
CA PRO A 57 -13.19 9.18 -2.57
C PRO A 57 -13.17 8.70 -4.02
N GLU A 58 -12.91 9.59 -4.97
CA GLU A 58 -12.91 9.31 -6.42
C GLU A 58 -11.84 8.30 -6.84
N GLN A 59 -10.76 8.17 -6.06
CA GLN A 59 -9.70 7.19 -6.32
C GLN A 59 -9.93 5.87 -5.57
N ARG A 60 -10.95 5.80 -4.71
CA ARG A 60 -11.24 4.61 -3.90
C ARG A 60 -12.25 3.70 -4.59
N VAL A 61 -11.92 3.30 -5.81
CA VAL A 61 -12.73 2.40 -6.64
C VAL A 61 -11.93 1.13 -6.89
N TRP A 62 -12.56 -0.02 -6.67
CA TRP A 62 -11.98 -1.33 -6.97
C TRP A 62 -13.02 -2.20 -7.64
N ASP A 63 -12.71 -2.77 -8.82
CA ASP A 63 -13.67 -3.55 -9.63
C ASP A 63 -15.04 -2.84 -9.76
N GLU A 64 -15.00 -1.56 -10.17
CA GLU A 64 -16.18 -0.67 -10.32
C GLU A 64 -16.97 -0.41 -9.03
N LYS A 65 -16.48 -0.86 -7.88
CA LYS A 65 -17.13 -0.67 -6.57
C LYS A 65 -16.43 0.38 -5.75
N GLN A 66 -17.22 1.31 -5.21
CA GLN A 66 -16.75 2.30 -4.26
C GLN A 66 -16.29 1.64 -2.95
N ILE A 67 -15.11 2.01 -2.46
CA ILE A 67 -14.53 1.56 -1.20
C ILE A 67 -14.71 2.66 -0.15
N PRO A 68 -15.70 2.56 0.78
CA PRO A 68 -16.02 3.63 1.72
C PRO A 68 -14.93 3.82 2.77
N LYS A 69 -14.81 5.03 3.33
CA LYS A 69 -13.78 5.34 4.34
C LYS A 69 -14.20 4.70 5.66
N GLN A 70 -13.30 3.92 6.23
CA GLN A 70 -13.57 3.18 7.46
C GLN A 70 -12.36 3.30 8.38
N ARG A 71 -12.59 3.09 9.68
CA ARG A 71 -11.50 2.93 10.63
C ARG A 71 -10.66 1.73 10.21
N ARG A 72 -9.38 1.96 9.94
CA ARG A 72 -8.40 0.94 9.56
C ARG A 72 -7.23 1.01 10.52
N ILE A 73 -6.74 -0.15 10.93
CA ILE A 73 -5.47 -0.28 11.66
C ILE A 73 -4.56 -1.12 10.77
N SER A 74 -3.29 -0.76 10.66
CA SER A 74 -2.29 -1.63 10.04
C SER A 74 -1.06 -1.76 10.92
N ILE A 75 -0.58 -2.99 11.05
CA ILE A 75 0.68 -3.29 11.73
C ILE A 75 1.74 -3.44 10.66
N MET A 76 2.75 -2.58 10.70
CA MET A 76 3.81 -2.54 9.69
C MET A 76 5.03 -3.32 10.18
N PHE A 77 5.49 -4.26 9.38
CA PHE A 77 6.74 -4.98 9.57
C PHE A 77 7.80 -4.40 8.65
N ARG A 78 9.01 -4.25 9.17
CA ARG A 78 10.15 -3.71 8.43
C ARG A 78 11.37 -4.50 8.83
N ASP A 79 12.16 -4.91 7.85
CA ASP A 79 13.48 -5.46 8.11
C ASP A 79 14.46 -4.35 8.52
N VAL A 80 15.50 -4.77 9.23
CA VAL A 80 16.61 -3.89 9.59
C VAL A 80 17.49 -3.73 8.35
N TYR A 81 17.93 -2.50 8.10
CA TYR A 81 18.96 -2.27 7.09
C TYR A 81 20.32 -2.71 7.63
N GLU A 82 20.83 -3.82 7.12
CA GLU A 82 22.19 -4.30 7.39
C GLU A 82 23.15 -3.74 6.33
N LYS A 83 24.27 -3.18 6.78
CA LYS A 83 25.31 -2.56 5.94
C LYS A 83 26.35 -3.57 5.50
#